data_AF-A0A939LR82-F1
#
_entry.id   AF-A0A939LR82-F1
#
_cell.length_a   1.000
_cell.length_b   1.000
_cell.length_c   1.000
_cell.angle_alpha   90.00
_cell.angle_beta   90.00
_cell.angle_gamma   90.00
#
_symmetry.space_group_name_H-M   'P 1'
#
loop_
_entity.id
_entity.type
_entity.pdbx_description
1 polymer ?
#
loop_
_entity_poly.entity_id
_entity_poly.type
_entity_poly.pdbx_seq_one_letter_code
_entity_poly.pdbx_strand_id
1 'polypeptide(L)'
;MALALLVLVTIALVALAVYLYRTSQAWEDRSAEYLGAAQVIGEDLAASRAELTGTRAELEAVRSQLGTAQERIVELADEKAQLGDDREAQRQLVDYQERVSEAAGQVALALDQCVQGQQELIGYLADADEYDPDALAAFESDVEVLCQAATEANIALQRELGR
;
A
#
# COMPACT_ATOMS: atom_id res chain seq x y z
N MET A 1 -109.19 -20.88 -7.90
CA MET A 1 -108.09 -21.37 -7.05
C MET A 1 -106.82 -21.68 -7.85
N ALA A 2 -106.86 -22.54 -8.88
CA ALA A 2 -105.67 -22.91 -9.67
C ALA A 2 -104.93 -21.72 -10.31
N LEU A 3 -105.66 -20.74 -10.85
CA LEU A 3 -105.07 -19.57 -11.50
C LEU A 3 -104.29 -18.67 -10.52
N ALA A 4 -104.81 -18.47 -9.30
CA ALA A 4 -104.13 -17.70 -8.26
C ALA A 4 -102.85 -18.39 -7.75
N LEU A 5 -102.89 -19.72 -7.62
CA LEU A 5 -101.72 -20.54 -7.27
C LEU A 5 -100.63 -20.46 -8.34
N LEU A 6 -101.02 -20.51 -9.62
CA LEU A 6 -100.10 -20.41 -10.75
C LEU A 6 -99.47 -19.00 -10.84
N VAL A 7 -100.24 -17.95 -10.57
CA VAL A 7 -99.72 -16.57 -10.47
C VAL A 7 -98.73 -16.43 -9.30
N LEU A 8 -99.03 -16.99 -8.14
CA LEU A 8 -98.11 -16.97 -6.99
C LEU A 8 -96.79 -17.70 -7.26
N VAL A 9 -96.86 -18.89 -7.87
CA VAL A 9 -95.66 -19.67 -8.22
C VAL A 9 -94.81 -18.94 -9.26
N THR A 10 -95.43 -18.35 -10.28
CA THR A 10 -94.69 -17.58 -11.29
C THR A 10 -94.00 -16.36 -10.68
N ILE A 11 -94.66 -15.63 -9.79
CA ILE A 11 -94.03 -14.51 -9.05
C ILE A 11 -92.85 -15.00 -8.20
N ALA A 12 -92.99 -16.12 -7.49
CA ALA A 12 -91.91 -16.68 -6.68
C ALA A 12 -90.70 -17.11 -7.52
N LEU A 13 -90.93 -17.71 -8.68
CA LEU A 13 -89.87 -18.09 -9.61
C LEU A 13 -89.13 -16.88 -10.19
N VAL A 14 -89.87 -15.82 -10.56
CA VAL A 14 -89.26 -14.56 -11.02
C VAL A 14 -88.42 -13.93 -9.90
N ALA A 15 -88.93 -13.88 -8.66
CA ALA A 15 -88.18 -13.35 -7.53
C ALA A 15 -86.89 -14.15 -7.25
N LEU A 16 -86.96 -15.48 -7.33
CA LEU A 16 -85.80 -16.36 -7.18
C LEU A 16 -84.78 -16.16 -8.31
N ALA A 17 -85.24 -16.04 -9.56
CA ALA A 17 -84.36 -15.80 -10.71
C ALA A 17 -83.64 -14.45 -10.58
N VAL A 18 -84.35 -13.39 -10.18
CA VAL A 18 -83.77 -12.06 -9.93
C VAL A 18 -82.76 -12.11 -8.78
N TYR A 19 -83.07 -12.81 -7.70
CA TYR A 19 -82.15 -13.00 -6.58
C TYR A 19 -80.87 -13.70 -7.04
N LEU A 20 -80.98 -14.88 -7.66
CA LEU A 20 -79.83 -15.66 -8.15
C LEU A 20 -78.98 -14.86 -9.14
N TYR A 21 -79.61 -14.09 -10.04
CA TYR A 21 -78.89 -13.22 -10.97
C TYR A 21 -78.07 -12.16 -10.25
N ARG A 22 -78.65 -11.47 -9.25
CA ARG A 22 -77.91 -10.47 -8.46
C ARG A 22 -76.78 -11.09 -7.65
N THR A 23 -77.00 -12.27 -7.06
CA THR A 23 -75.94 -12.95 -6.32
C THR A 23 -74.82 -13.39 -7.26
N SER A 24 -75.16 -13.90 -8.46
CA SER A 24 -74.19 -14.27 -9.48
C SER A 24 -73.32 -13.08 -9.90
N GLN A 25 -73.92 -11.92 -10.17
CA GLN A 25 -73.16 -10.71 -10.49
C GLN A 25 -72.26 -10.27 -9.34
N ALA A 26 -72.78 -10.25 -8.11
CA ALA A 26 -71.97 -9.89 -6.95
C ALA A 26 -70.79 -10.84 -6.71
N TRP A 27 -70.92 -12.12 -7.06
CA TRP A 27 -69.82 -13.08 -7.03
C TRP A 27 -68.81 -12.86 -8.17
N GLU A 28 -69.30 -12.54 -9.37
CA GLU A 28 -68.45 -12.23 -10.52
C GLU A 28 -67.59 -10.97 -10.27
N ASP A 29 -68.21 -9.90 -9.78
CA ASP A 29 -67.52 -8.65 -9.42
C ASP A 29 -66.45 -8.88 -8.35
N ARG A 30 -66.79 -9.63 -7.29
CA ARG A 30 -65.83 -9.96 -6.21
C ARG A 30 -64.70 -10.85 -6.70
N SER A 31 -64.99 -11.80 -7.59
CA SER A 31 -63.97 -12.65 -8.21
C SER A 31 -62.99 -11.80 -9.03
N ALA A 32 -63.52 -10.86 -9.84
CA ALA A 32 -62.70 -9.93 -10.62
C ALA A 32 -61.83 -9.03 -9.73
N GLU A 33 -62.38 -8.52 -8.61
CA GLU A 33 -61.63 -7.75 -7.62
C GLU A 33 -60.48 -8.56 -7.00
N TYR A 34 -60.75 -9.80 -6.57
CA TYR A 34 -59.70 -10.67 -6.00
C TYR A 34 -58.63 -11.05 -7.02
N LEU A 35 -59.01 -11.32 -8.27
CA LEU A 35 -58.04 -11.60 -9.34
C LEU A 35 -57.18 -10.37 -9.62
N GLY A 36 -57.77 -9.17 -9.67
CA GLY A 36 -57.03 -7.92 -9.82
C GLY A 36 -56.06 -7.67 -8.67
N ALA A 37 -56.51 -7.82 -7.42
CA ALA A 37 -55.66 -7.67 -6.24
C ALA A 37 -54.52 -8.70 -6.21
N ALA A 38 -54.81 -9.96 -6.56
CA ALA A 38 -53.80 -11.01 -6.64
C ALA A 38 -52.75 -10.73 -7.72
N GLN A 39 -53.15 -10.17 -8.86
CA GLN A 39 -52.23 -9.76 -9.92
C GLN A 39 -51.31 -8.63 -9.45
N VAL A 40 -51.86 -7.57 -8.85
CA VAL A 40 -51.06 -6.44 -8.32
C VAL A 40 -50.07 -6.92 -7.26
N ILE A 41 -50.50 -7.73 -6.29
CA ILE A 41 -49.61 -8.30 -5.27
C ILE A 41 -48.52 -9.18 -5.91
N GLY A 42 -48.87 -9.94 -6.95
CA GLY A 42 -47.93 -10.75 -7.71
C GLY A 42 -46.86 -9.91 -8.42
N GLU A 43 -47.27 -8.81 -9.05
CA GLU A 43 -46.37 -7.85 -9.71
C GLU A 43 -45.44 -7.16 -8.70
N ASP A 44 -45.99 -6.65 -7.59
CA ASP A 44 -45.22 -6.00 -6.53
C ASP A 44 -44.20 -6.97 -5.90
N LEU A 45 -44.60 -8.22 -5.67
CA LEU A 45 -43.72 -9.26 -5.16
C LEU A 45 -42.61 -9.60 -6.15
N ALA A 46 -42.92 -9.70 -7.45
CA ALA A 46 -41.93 -9.94 -8.48
C ALA A 46 -40.93 -8.78 -8.58
N ALA A 47 -41.41 -7.53 -8.55
CA ALA A 47 -40.58 -6.34 -8.56
C ALA A 47 -39.66 -6.28 -7.32
N SER A 48 -40.21 -6.49 -6.12
CA SER A 48 -39.43 -6.48 -4.87
C SER A 48 -38.37 -7.58 -4.85
N ARG A 49 -38.66 -8.76 -5.41
CA ARG A 49 -37.68 -9.85 -5.54
C ARG A 49 -36.57 -9.54 -6.54
N ALA A 50 -36.90 -8.84 -7.63
CA ALA A 50 -35.92 -8.38 -8.60
C ALA A 50 -34.99 -7.33 -7.98
N GLU A 51 -35.54 -6.34 -7.28
CA GLU A 51 -34.77 -5.32 -6.56
C GLU A 51 -33.88 -5.93 -5.47
N LEU A 52 -34.41 -6.87 -4.70
CA LEU A 52 -33.63 -7.58 -3.68
C LEU A 52 -32.48 -8.40 -4.28
N THR A 53 -32.69 -9.02 -5.44
CA THR A 53 -31.63 -9.72 -6.17
C THR A 53 -30.57 -8.75 -6.68
N GLY A 54 -30.99 -7.61 -7.24
CA GLY A 54 -30.10 -6.56 -7.72
C GLY A 54 -29.23 -5.97 -6.61
N THR A 55 -29.84 -5.55 -5.50
CA THR A 55 -29.13 -4.98 -4.33
C THR A 55 -28.16 -5.98 -3.69
N ARG A 56 -28.49 -7.29 -3.68
CA ARG A 56 -27.54 -8.33 -3.25
C ARG A 56 -26.34 -8.46 -4.18
N ALA A 57 -26.55 -8.41 -5.48
CA ALA A 57 -25.45 -8.46 -6.46
C ALA A 57 -24.55 -7.22 -6.34
N GLU A 58 -25.12 -6.04 -6.14
CA GLU A 58 -24.36 -4.81 -5.87
C GLU A 58 -23.55 -4.91 -4.58
N LEU A 59 -24.14 -5.43 -3.51
CA LEU A 59 -23.45 -5.63 -2.24
C LEU A 59 -22.27 -6.61 -2.37
N GLU A 60 -22.45 -7.69 -3.12
CA GLU A 60 -21.39 -8.66 -3.41
C GLU A 60 -20.26 -8.03 -4.23
N ALA A 61 -20.60 -7.23 -5.25
CA ALA A 61 -19.61 -6.50 -6.05
C ALA A 61 -18.82 -5.49 -5.20
N VAL A 62 -19.49 -4.73 -4.34
CA VAL A 62 -18.83 -3.76 -3.43
C VAL A 62 -17.94 -4.48 -2.41
N ARG A 63 -18.37 -5.62 -1.87
CA ARG A 63 -17.54 -6.43 -0.96
C ARG A 63 -16.30 -6.99 -1.65
N SER A 64 -16.44 -7.44 -2.90
CA SER A 64 -15.30 -7.89 -3.72
C SER A 64 -14.32 -6.74 -3.96
N GLN A 65 -14.81 -5.56 -4.36
CA GLN A 65 -13.98 -4.36 -4.54
C GLN A 65 -13.26 -3.95 -3.26
N LEU A 66 -13.94 -4.01 -2.11
CA LEU A 66 -13.34 -3.73 -0.80
C LEU A 66 -12.23 -4.74 -0.47
N GLY A 67 -12.43 -6.03 -0.75
CA GLY A 67 -11.41 -7.06 -0.58
C GLY A 67 -10.16 -6.79 -1.41
N THR A 68 -10.33 -6.54 -2.71
CA THR A 68 -9.22 -6.18 -3.61
C THR A 68 -8.51 -4.90 -3.20
N ALA A 69 -9.25 -3.88 -2.73
CA ALA A 69 -8.65 -2.65 -2.23
C ALA A 69 -7.83 -2.88 -0.96
N GLN A 70 -8.30 -3.73 -0.04
CA GLN A 70 -7.54 -4.10 1.16
C GLN A 70 -6.27 -4.87 0.82
N GLU A 71 -6.33 -5.84 -0.09
CA GLU A 71 -5.15 -6.57 -0.59
C GLU A 71 -4.12 -5.61 -1.17
N ARG A 72 -4.56 -4.65 -2.00
CA ARG A 72 -3.67 -3.64 -2.59
C ARG A 72 -3.06 -2.71 -1.55
N ILE A 73 -3.80 -2.36 -0.49
CA ILE A 73 -3.27 -1.56 0.62
C ILE A 73 -2.17 -2.31 1.37
N VAL A 74 -2.36 -3.61 1.63
CA VAL A 74 -1.33 -4.44 2.28
C VAL A 74 -0.09 -4.55 1.40
N GLU A 75 -0.27 -4.84 0.10
CA GLU A 75 0.82 -4.90 -0.86
C GLU A 75 1.63 -3.58 -0.92
N LEU A 76 0.94 -2.44 -0.97
CA LEU A 76 1.58 -1.12 -0.96
C LEU A 76 2.31 -0.82 0.36
N ALA A 77 1.79 -1.32 1.49
CA ALA A 77 2.45 -1.17 2.78
C ALA A 77 3.75 -1.99 2.83
N ASP A 78 3.74 -3.22 2.31
CA ASP A 78 4.91 -4.08 2.19
C ASP A 78 5.94 -3.49 1.23
N GLU A 79 5.51 -2.99 0.06
CA GLU A 79 6.39 -2.31 -0.90
C GLU A 79 7.05 -1.07 -0.28
N LYS A 80 6.29 -0.28 0.49
CA LYS A 80 6.83 0.89 1.19
C LYS A 80 7.85 0.51 2.26
N ALA A 81 7.64 -0.58 2.98
CA ALA A 81 8.58 -1.07 3.98
C ALA A 81 9.90 -1.50 3.31
N GLN A 82 9.82 -2.31 2.24
CA GLN A 82 11.00 -2.72 1.46
C GLN A 82 11.77 -1.54 0.90
N LEU A 83 11.09 -0.56 0.28
CA LEU A 83 11.72 0.67 -0.21
C LEU A 83 12.34 1.51 0.92
N GLY A 84 11.80 1.42 2.14
CA GLY A 84 12.39 2.05 3.32
C GLY A 84 13.72 1.41 3.70
N ASP A 85 13.74 0.08 3.79
CA ASP A 85 14.91 -0.70 4.14
C ASP A 85 16.02 -0.56 3.09
N ASP A 86 15.67 -0.62 1.79
CA ASP A 86 16.61 -0.43 0.69
C ASP A 86 17.28 0.94 0.72
N ARG A 87 16.51 2.00 1.03
CA ARG A 87 17.04 3.36 1.16
C ARG A 87 17.99 3.48 2.34
N GLU A 88 17.67 2.85 3.45
CA GLU A 88 18.52 2.87 4.63
C GLU A 88 19.82 2.10 4.39
N ALA A 89 19.76 0.93 3.76
CA ALA A 89 20.94 0.19 3.33
C ALA A 89 21.81 1.00 2.34
N GLN A 90 21.19 1.70 1.38
CA GLN A 90 21.91 2.58 0.46
C GLN A 90 22.57 3.76 1.17
N ARG A 91 21.91 4.40 2.14
CA ARG A 91 22.51 5.46 2.96
C ARG A 91 23.72 4.95 3.74
N GLN A 92 23.57 3.82 4.42
CA GLN A 92 24.68 3.22 5.17
C GLN A 92 25.88 2.89 4.27
N LEU A 93 25.63 2.42 3.05
CA LEU A 93 26.68 2.16 2.07
C LEU A 93 27.38 3.46 1.62
N VAL A 94 26.62 4.52 1.33
CA VAL A 94 27.18 5.82 0.95
C VAL A 94 27.99 6.42 2.10
N ASP A 95 27.45 6.46 3.32
CA ASP A 95 28.14 6.95 4.51
C ASP A 95 29.43 6.14 4.78
N TYR A 96 29.39 4.82 4.59
CA TYR A 96 30.57 3.97 4.70
C TYR A 96 31.63 4.32 3.63
N GLN A 97 31.21 4.48 2.37
CA GLN A 97 32.11 4.87 1.29
C GLN A 97 32.73 6.26 1.50
N GLU A 98 31.98 7.23 2.00
CA GLU A 98 32.49 8.56 2.34
C GLU A 98 33.56 8.48 3.42
N ARG A 99 33.31 7.77 4.53
CA ARG A 99 34.30 7.59 5.61
C ARG A 99 35.57 6.89 5.13
N VAL A 100 35.42 5.81 4.34
CA VAL A 100 36.58 5.09 3.80
C VAL A 100 37.36 5.95 2.82
N SER A 101 36.69 6.72 1.96
CA SER A 101 37.34 7.61 0.98
C SER A 101 38.08 8.75 1.67
N GLU A 102 37.49 9.35 2.71
CA GLU A 102 38.12 10.39 3.52
C GLU A 102 39.37 9.85 4.23
N ALA A 103 39.25 8.69 4.90
CA ALA A 103 40.38 8.05 5.56
C ALA A 103 41.49 7.68 4.55
N ALA A 104 41.15 7.16 3.37
CA ALA A 104 42.11 6.86 2.31
C ALA A 104 42.81 8.13 1.77
N GLY A 105 42.09 9.24 1.65
CA GLY A 105 42.64 10.54 1.28
C GLY A 105 43.64 11.07 2.31
N GLN A 106 43.33 10.94 3.60
CA GLN A 106 44.25 11.32 4.68
C GLN A 106 45.53 10.47 4.67
N VAL A 107 45.40 9.15 4.43
CA VAL A 107 46.56 8.25 4.27
C VAL A 107 47.43 8.67 3.09
N ALA A 108 46.82 8.95 1.93
CA ALA A 108 47.55 9.36 0.74
C ALA A 108 48.32 10.68 0.97
N LEU A 109 47.68 11.67 1.60
CA LEU A 109 48.32 12.95 1.92
C LEU A 109 49.48 12.79 2.89
N ALA A 110 49.28 12.04 3.98
CA ALA A 110 50.32 11.85 4.99
C ALA A 110 51.52 11.03 4.46
N LEU A 111 51.26 10.02 3.62
CA LEU A 111 52.31 9.27 2.94
C LEU A 111 53.11 10.15 1.97
N ASP A 112 52.44 11.01 1.20
CA ASP A 112 53.10 11.94 0.29
C ASP A 112 54.04 12.90 1.05
N GLN A 113 53.58 13.47 2.18
CA GLN A 113 54.39 14.33 3.04
C GLN A 113 55.61 13.59 3.64
N CYS A 114 55.41 12.37 4.14
CA CYS A 114 56.50 11.53 4.64
C CYS A 114 57.54 11.20 3.56
N VAL A 115 57.09 10.88 2.34
CA VAL A 115 57.98 10.57 1.21
C VAL A 115 58.74 11.81 0.75
N GLN A 116 58.09 12.97 0.66
CA GLN A 116 58.75 14.23 0.32
C GLN A 116 59.78 14.63 1.38
N GLY A 117 59.41 14.58 2.66
CA GLY A 117 60.32 14.87 3.77
C GLY A 117 61.54 13.94 3.80
N GLN A 118 61.35 12.64 3.54
CA GLN A 118 62.47 11.69 3.42
C GLN A 118 63.37 12.01 2.21
N GLN A 119 62.81 12.41 1.08
CA GLN A 119 63.61 12.79 -0.10
C GLN A 119 64.45 14.04 0.17
N GLU A 120 63.87 15.05 0.82
CA GLU A 120 64.60 16.26 1.23
C GLU A 120 65.70 15.94 2.25
N LEU A 121 65.42 15.08 3.24
CA LEU A 121 66.40 14.64 4.23
C LEU A 121 67.57 13.90 3.57
N ILE A 122 67.29 13.00 2.61
CA ILE A 122 68.34 12.32 1.83
C ILE A 122 69.19 13.34 1.07
N GLY A 123 68.58 14.40 0.53
CA GLY A 123 69.29 15.51 -0.11
C GLY A 123 70.22 16.23 0.86
N TYR A 124 69.72 16.64 2.04
CA TYR A 124 70.54 17.29 3.06
C TYR A 124 71.67 16.43 3.59
N LEU A 125 71.46 15.11 3.71
CA LEU A 125 72.49 14.16 4.12
C LEU A 125 73.57 13.95 3.05
N ALA A 126 73.25 14.15 1.76
CA ALA A 126 74.23 14.05 0.68
C ALA A 126 75.25 15.20 0.72
N ASP A 127 74.83 16.37 1.18
CA ASP A 127 75.64 17.60 1.29
C ASP A 127 75.81 18.04 2.76
N ALA A 128 75.89 17.07 3.69
CA ALA A 128 75.82 17.31 5.14
C ALA A 128 76.87 18.29 5.70
N ASP A 129 78.03 18.41 5.05
CA ASP A 129 79.10 19.33 5.44
C ASP A 129 78.72 20.82 5.27
N GLU A 130 77.66 21.12 4.49
CA GLU A 130 77.17 22.48 4.23
C GLU A 130 76.07 22.93 5.21
N TYR A 131 75.57 22.04 6.06
CA TYR A 131 74.44 22.30 6.96
C TYR A 131 74.82 22.25 8.44
N ASP A 132 74.04 22.95 9.27
CA ASP A 132 74.18 22.92 10.73
C ASP A 132 73.69 21.55 11.27
N PRO A 133 74.50 20.79 12.02
CA PRO A 133 74.10 19.48 12.56
C PRO A 133 72.87 19.56 13.48
N ASP A 134 72.69 20.64 14.24
CA ASP A 134 71.53 20.78 15.12
C ASP A 134 70.24 21.00 14.30
N ALA A 135 70.33 21.71 13.17
CA ALA A 135 69.22 21.91 12.25
C ALA A 135 68.87 20.62 11.49
N LEU A 136 69.88 19.82 11.11
CA LEU A 136 69.67 18.51 10.47
C LEU A 136 68.92 17.55 11.40
N ALA A 137 69.32 17.50 12.68
CA ALA A 137 68.68 16.65 13.68
C ALA A 137 67.22 17.07 13.94
N ALA A 138 66.94 18.38 13.94
CA ALA A 138 65.57 18.87 14.05
C ALA A 138 64.72 18.45 12.84
N PHE A 139 65.26 18.59 11.62
CA PHE A 139 64.55 18.20 10.40
C PHE A 139 64.30 16.68 10.32
N GLU A 140 65.26 15.85 10.75
CA GLU A 140 65.08 14.40 10.87
C GLU A 140 63.89 14.08 11.80
N SER A 141 63.79 14.76 12.95
CA SER A 141 62.65 14.60 13.85
C SER A 141 61.32 15.04 13.22
N ASP A 142 61.30 16.11 12.43
CA ASP A 142 60.09 16.56 11.74
C ASP A 142 59.62 15.53 10.69
N VAL A 143 60.56 14.94 9.94
CA VAL A 143 60.26 13.87 8.98
C VAL A 143 59.74 12.62 9.69
N GLU A 144 60.31 12.25 10.85
CA GLU A 144 59.83 11.13 11.65
C GLU A 144 58.38 11.35 12.12
N VAL A 145 58.04 12.58 12.56
CA VAL A 145 56.66 12.95 12.92
C VAL A 145 55.71 12.81 11.73
N LEU A 146 56.10 13.25 10.53
CA LEU A 146 55.28 13.09 9.31
C LEU A 146 55.05 11.62 8.97
N CYS A 147 56.08 10.78 9.05
CA CYS A 147 55.99 9.35 8.78
C CYS A 147 55.20 8.59 9.84
N GLN A 148 55.26 9.04 11.10
CA GLN A 148 54.42 8.50 12.15
C GLN A 148 52.94 8.88 11.92
N ALA A 149 52.64 10.12 11.52
CA ALA A 149 51.30 10.54 11.15
C ALA A 149 50.73 9.70 9.99
N ALA A 150 51.53 9.37 8.99
CA ALA A 150 51.13 8.48 7.89
C ALA A 150 50.80 7.05 8.37
N THR A 151 51.59 6.53 9.31
CA THR A 151 51.36 5.22 9.91
C THR A 151 50.06 5.21 10.73
N GLU A 152 49.82 6.25 11.53
CA GLU A 152 48.61 6.40 12.33
C GLU A 152 47.36 6.54 11.45
N ALA A 153 47.43 7.32 10.37
CA ALA A 153 46.37 7.44 9.38
C ALA A 153 46.05 6.08 8.74
N ASN A 154 47.06 5.28 8.40
CA ASN A 154 46.85 3.95 7.83
C ASN A 154 46.18 3.01 8.84
N ILE A 155 46.60 3.04 10.12
CA ILE A 155 45.94 2.25 11.18
C ILE A 155 44.48 2.68 11.34
N ALA A 156 44.16 3.97 11.22
CA ALA A 156 42.79 4.45 11.25
C ALA A 156 41.96 3.92 10.07
N LEU A 157 42.50 3.95 8.85
CA LEU A 157 41.85 3.37 7.67
C LEU A 157 41.60 1.87 7.82
N GLN A 158 42.60 1.10 8.28
CA GLN A 158 42.47 -0.34 8.52
C GLN A 158 41.36 -0.65 9.53
N ARG A 159 41.16 0.21 10.53
CA ARG A 159 40.05 0.10 11.49
C ARG A 159 38.67 0.34 10.85
N GLU A 160 38.56 1.28 9.91
CA GLU A 160 37.30 1.50 9.18
C GLU A 160 36.98 0.37 8.18
N LEU A 161 38.00 -0.23 7.56
CA LEU A 161 37.82 -1.37 6.64
C LEU A 161 37.48 -2.68 7.35
N GLY A 162 37.89 -2.84 8.61
CA GLY A 162 37.64 -4.04 9.42
C GLY A 162 36.31 -4.05 10.19
N ARG A 163 35.50 -3.00 10.07
CA ARG A 163 34.14 -2.91 10.62
C ARG A 163 33.10 -3.35 9.60
#